data_AF-Q7RF21-F1
#
_entry.id   AF-Q7RF21-F1
#
_cell.length_a   1.000
_cell.length_b   1.000
_cell.length_c   1.000
_cell.angle_alpha   90.00
_cell.angle_beta   90.00
_cell.angle_gamma   90.00
#
_symmetry.space_group_name_H-M   'P 1'
#
loop_
_entity.id
_entity.type
_entity.pdbx_description
1 polymer ?
#
loop_
_entity_poly.entity_id
_entity_poly.type
_entity_poly.pdbx_seq_one_letter_code
_entity_poly.pdbx_strand_id
1 'polypeptide(L)'
;MDQIYVKAHELKFVNNLERNSHYVKIYWDDKKYKSQTKDGGCYIFNENFLIPITNIYDQKDQLIYVEIWESNLLNKQCAYTFFTLNSIKIGQIIKENITFIEVLKKCTLELSININYYPHSKIRKYEMLFGKMKMKHQS
;
A
#
# COMPACT_ATOMS: atom_id res chain seq x y z
N MET A 1 -5.34 15.36 1.01
CA MET A 1 -6.09 14.11 1.16
C MET A 1 -5.14 13.14 1.81
N ASP A 2 -5.56 12.50 2.91
CA ASP A 2 -4.74 11.51 3.58
C ASP A 2 -4.63 10.26 2.71
N GLN A 3 -3.50 9.55 2.83
CA GLN A 3 -3.25 8.38 2.00
C GLN A 3 -2.50 7.31 2.78
N ILE A 4 -2.86 6.05 2.55
CA ILE A 4 -2.04 4.90 2.93
C ILE A 4 -0.96 4.80 1.87
N TYR A 5 0.30 4.88 2.28
CA TYR A 5 1.41 4.54 1.40
C TYR A 5 1.84 3.12 1.71
N VAL A 6 1.91 2.32 0.66
CA VAL A 6 2.38 0.94 0.71
C VAL A 6 3.47 0.78 -0.34
N LYS A 7 4.62 0.21 0.02
CA LYS A 7 5.64 -0.21 -0.94
C LYS A 7 5.94 -1.68 -0.77
N ALA A 8 5.68 -2.45 -1.84
CA ALA A 8 6.14 -3.82 -1.93
C ALA A 8 7.58 -3.82 -2.46
N HIS A 9 8.54 -4.28 -1.65
CA HIS A 9 9.95 -4.30 -2.04
C HIS A 9 10.30 -5.60 -2.73
N GLU A 10 10.24 -6.72 -1.99
CA GLU A 10 10.72 -8.02 -2.46
C GLU A 10 9.96 -9.16 -1.77
N LEU A 11 9.55 -10.15 -2.55
CA LEU A 11 8.96 -11.40 -2.05
C LEU A 11 10.03 -12.49 -1.96
N LYS A 12 10.16 -13.07 -0.77
CA LYS A 12 11.20 -14.02 -0.36
C LYS A 12 10.58 -15.30 0.18
N PHE A 13 11.42 -16.34 0.26
CA PHE A 13 11.07 -17.64 0.87
C PHE A 13 9.78 -18.24 0.32
N VAL A 14 9.45 -17.97 -0.93
CA VAL A 14 8.33 -18.63 -1.61
C VAL A 14 8.73 -20.08 -1.76
N ASN A 15 8.06 -20.98 -1.04
CA ASN A 15 8.29 -22.41 -1.20
C ASN A 15 7.73 -22.87 -2.55
N ASN A 16 8.54 -22.71 -3.60
CA ASN A 16 8.12 -22.89 -4.97
C ASN A 16 8.97 -23.98 -5.64
N LEU A 17 8.37 -25.15 -5.83
CA LEU A 17 8.97 -26.24 -6.61
C LEU A 17 9.08 -25.88 -8.10
N GLU A 18 8.21 -24.98 -8.57
CA GLU A 18 8.15 -24.48 -9.93
C GLU A 18 8.57 -23.01 -9.97
N ARG A 19 9.20 -22.49 -11.03
CA ARG A 19 9.61 -21.07 -11.09
C ARG A 19 8.44 -20.16 -11.50
N ASN A 20 7.32 -20.25 -10.79
CA ASN A 20 6.08 -19.56 -11.16
C ASN A 20 6.16 -18.05 -10.92
N SER A 21 5.45 -17.31 -11.76
CA SER A 21 5.31 -15.87 -11.71
C SER A 21 4.47 -15.41 -10.53
N HIS A 22 4.84 -14.31 -9.86
CA HIS A 22 4.11 -13.78 -8.71
C HIS A 22 3.82 -12.29 -8.83
N TYR A 23 2.71 -11.85 -8.23
CA TYR A 23 2.37 -10.43 -8.08
C TYR A 23 1.67 -10.17 -6.74
N VAL A 24 1.66 -8.90 -6.33
CA VAL A 24 1.00 -8.41 -5.12
C VAL A 24 -0.33 -7.76 -5.51
N LYS A 25 -1.38 -8.01 -4.73
CA LYS A 25 -2.59 -7.21 -4.74
C LYS A 25 -2.81 -6.55 -3.39
N ILE A 26 -3.29 -5.32 -3.40
CA ILE A 26 -3.67 -4.57 -2.21
C ILE A 26 -5.14 -4.21 -2.34
N TYR A 27 -5.91 -4.46 -1.30
CA TYR A 27 -7.33 -4.14 -1.25
C TYR A 27 -7.59 -3.16 -0.12
N TRP A 28 -8.34 -2.12 -0.46
CA TRP A 28 -8.75 -1.09 0.45
C TRP A 28 -10.16 -0.65 0.06
N ASP A 29 -11.10 -0.81 0.99
CA ASP A 29 -12.52 -0.56 0.75
C ASP A 29 -13.02 -1.35 -0.49
N ASP A 30 -13.63 -0.69 -1.47
CA ASP A 30 -14.08 -1.27 -2.73
C ASP A 30 -13.00 -1.31 -3.83
N LYS A 31 -11.76 -0.88 -3.51
CA LYS A 31 -10.67 -0.70 -4.48
C LYS A 31 -9.63 -1.80 -4.39
N LYS A 32 -9.05 -2.10 -5.56
CA LYS A 32 -7.97 -3.06 -5.75
C LYS A 32 -6.81 -2.42 -6.51
N TYR A 33 -5.61 -2.62 -5.99
CA TYR A 33 -4.35 -2.21 -6.59
C TYR A 33 -3.51 -3.46 -6.86
N LYS A 34 -2.75 -3.49 -7.94
CA LYS A 34 -1.97 -4.66 -8.36
C LYS A 34 -0.58 -4.23 -8.79
N SER A 35 0.44 -4.97 -8.37
CA SER A 35 1.81 -4.80 -8.85
C SER A 35 2.01 -5.37 -10.25
N GLN A 36 3.17 -5.11 -10.84
CA GLN A 36 3.66 -5.92 -11.95
C GLN A 36 3.87 -7.36 -11.51
N THR A 37 3.79 -8.27 -12.48
CA THR A 37 4.12 -9.68 -12.28
C THR A 37 5.62 -9.88 -12.43
N LYS A 38 6.22 -10.67 -11.54
CA LYS A 38 7.66 -10.96 -11.49
C LYS A 38 7.89 -12.46 -11.61
N ASP A 39 8.87 -12.84 -12.42
CA ASP A 39 9.10 -14.22 -12.85
C ASP A 39 10.46 -14.72 -12.37
N GLY A 40 10.67 -16.04 -12.40
CA GLY A 40 12.01 -16.62 -12.37
C GLY A 40 12.65 -16.79 -10.98
N GLY A 41 11.87 -16.73 -9.89
CA GLY A 41 12.37 -17.03 -8.54
C GLY A 41 13.08 -15.88 -7.82
N CYS A 42 13.20 -14.71 -8.46
CA CYS A 42 13.64 -13.46 -7.83
C CYS A 42 12.54 -12.41 -7.99
N TYR A 43 11.78 -12.16 -6.93
CA TYR A 43 10.56 -11.36 -6.98
C TYR A 43 10.78 -9.96 -6.38
N ILE A 44 11.58 -9.15 -7.06
CA ILE A 44 11.83 -7.75 -6.69
C ILE A 44 10.78 -6.86 -7.38
N PHE A 45 9.89 -6.27 -6.59
CA PHE A 45 8.85 -5.36 -7.07
C PHE A 45 9.32 -3.90 -7.05
N ASN A 46 9.71 -3.41 -5.87
CA ASN A 46 10.00 -2.00 -5.62
C ASN A 46 8.88 -1.03 -6.07
N GLU A 47 7.62 -1.47 -5.98
CA GLU A 47 6.46 -0.71 -6.44
C GLU A 47 5.76 0.00 -5.28
N ASN A 48 5.38 1.26 -5.52
CA ASN A 48 4.68 2.11 -4.56
C ASN A 48 3.19 2.21 -4.92
N PHE A 49 2.34 2.17 -3.89
CA PHE A 49 0.90 2.37 -3.97
C PHE A 49 0.51 3.51 -3.05
N LEU A 50 -0.19 4.49 -3.61
CA LEU A 50 -0.75 5.62 -2.87
C LEU A 50 -2.27 5.47 -2.86
N ILE A 51 -2.81 5.09 -1.72
CA ILE A 51 -4.22 4.72 -1.58
C ILE A 51 -4.94 5.85 -0.84
N PRO A 52 -5.85 6.59 -1.51
CA PRO A 52 -6.54 7.72 -0.90
C PRO A 52 -7.50 7.25 0.20
N ILE A 53 -7.49 7.98 1.32
CA ILE A 53 -8.39 7.78 2.47
C ILE A 53 -9.32 8.99 2.55
N THR A 54 -10.63 8.76 2.74
CA THR A 54 -11.64 9.83 2.85
C THR A 54 -11.71 10.40 4.26
N ASN A 55 -11.78 9.57 5.31
CA ASN A 55 -11.72 10.03 6.69
C ASN A 55 -11.07 9.00 7.62
N ILE A 56 -9.82 9.26 8.01
CA ILE A 56 -9.06 8.35 8.88
C ILE A 56 -9.70 8.15 10.26
N TYR A 57 -10.43 9.14 10.78
CA TYR A 57 -11.02 9.06 12.12
C TYR A 57 -12.21 8.10 12.19
N ASP A 58 -12.96 7.99 11.10
CA ASP A 58 -14.12 7.09 10.99
C ASP A 58 -13.70 5.68 10.54
N GLN A 59 -12.48 5.52 10.01
CA GLN A 59 -12.00 4.31 9.36
C GLN A 59 -10.93 3.55 10.16
N LYS A 60 -10.70 3.89 11.43
CA LYS A 60 -9.58 3.35 12.24
C LYS A 60 -9.54 1.81 12.33
N ASP A 61 -10.70 1.18 12.33
CA ASP A 61 -10.84 -0.29 12.42
C ASP A 61 -10.93 -0.97 11.05
N GLN A 62 -10.91 -0.19 9.95
CA GLN A 62 -10.89 -0.75 8.61
C GLN A 62 -9.56 -1.46 8.32
N LEU A 63 -9.68 -2.50 7.52
CA LEU A 63 -8.59 -3.38 7.15
C LEU A 63 -8.07 -3.05 5.76
N ILE A 64 -6.75 -2.95 5.64
CA ILE A 64 -6.06 -3.04 4.36
C ILE A 64 -5.52 -4.46 4.21
N TYR A 65 -5.89 -5.12 3.11
CA TYR A 65 -5.42 -6.47 2.80
C TYR A 65 -4.29 -6.40 1.78
N VAL A 66 -3.27 -7.24 1.99
CA VAL A 66 -2.19 -7.46 1.03
C VAL A 66 -2.14 -8.95 0.71
N GLU A 67 -2.27 -9.29 -0.57
CA GLU A 67 -2.29 -10.66 -1.05
C GLU A 67 -1.14 -10.92 -2.00
N ILE A 68 -0.53 -12.11 -1.89
CA ILE A 68 0.40 -12.65 -2.89
C ILE A 68 -0.37 -13.59 -3.78
N TRP A 69 -0.21 -13.42 -5.09
CA TRP A 69 -0.81 -14.25 -6.10
C TRP A 69 0.24 -14.84 -7.01
N GLU A 70 0.00 -16.08 -7.41
CA GLU A 70 0.71 -16.74 -8.49
C GLU A 70 -0.03 -16.52 -9.80
N SER A 71 0.73 -16.17 -10.84
CA SER A 71 0.25 -16.03 -12.21
C SER A 71 0.59 -17.31 -12.99
N ASN A 72 -0.44 -18.00 -13.45
CA ASN A 72 -0.36 -19.15 -14.34
C ASN A 72 -1.64 -19.17 -15.22
N LEU A 73 -2.03 -20.31 -15.80
CA LEU A 73 -3.28 -20.42 -16.58
C LEU A 73 -4.54 -19.96 -15.80
N LEU A 74 -4.57 -20.23 -14.49
CA LEU A 74 -5.62 -19.81 -13.57
C LEU A 74 -4.99 -19.20 -12.33
N ASN A 75 -4.95 -17.87 -12.27
CA ASN A 75 -4.33 -17.14 -11.16
C ASN A 75 -4.83 -17.63 -9.79
N LYS A 76 -3.91 -17.89 -8.86
CA LYS A 76 -4.23 -18.42 -7.52
C LYS A 76 -3.69 -17.49 -6.44
N GLN A 77 -4.45 -17.34 -5.37
CA GLN A 77 -3.96 -16.68 -4.16
C GLN A 77 -3.03 -17.64 -3.40
N CYS A 78 -1.81 -17.18 -3.13
CA CYS A 78 -0.80 -17.98 -2.42
C CYS A 78 -0.83 -17.74 -0.91
N ALA A 79 -0.95 -16.48 -0.52
CA ALA A 79 -0.87 -16.06 0.87
C ALA A 79 -1.46 -14.65 1.02
N TYR A 80 -1.78 -14.25 2.26
CA TYR A 80 -2.23 -12.90 2.56
C TYR A 80 -1.78 -12.41 3.93
N THR A 81 -1.86 -11.10 4.12
CA THR A 81 -1.79 -10.45 5.42
C THR A 81 -2.76 -9.27 5.43
N PHE A 82 -3.00 -8.70 6.60
CA PHE A 82 -3.87 -7.53 6.76
C PHE A 82 -3.38 -6.66 7.90
N PHE A 83 -3.74 -5.38 7.84
CA PHE A 83 -3.47 -4.39 8.88
C PHE A 83 -4.73 -3.61 9.18
N THR A 84 -5.02 -3.34 10.45
CA THR A 84 -5.98 -2.28 10.80
C THR A 84 -5.32 -0.93 10.58
N LEU A 85 -6.06 0.08 10.16
CA LEU A 85 -5.50 1.43 10.04
C LEU A 85 -4.89 1.91 11.37
N ASN A 86 -5.50 1.59 12.50
CA ASN A 86 -5.00 1.95 13.82
C ASN A 86 -3.63 1.32 14.15
N SER A 87 -3.28 0.19 13.54
CA SER A 87 -1.96 -0.44 13.71
C SER A 87 -0.86 0.23 12.88
N ILE A 88 -1.21 1.03 11.88
CA ILE A 88 -0.24 1.68 10.98
C ILE A 88 0.18 3.03 11.57
N LYS A 89 1.50 3.22 11.75
CA LYS A 89 2.02 4.48 12.28
C LYS A 89 1.81 5.64 11.30
N ILE A 90 1.31 6.76 11.82
CA ILE A 90 1.13 8.00 11.07
C ILE A 90 2.49 8.72 10.95
N GLY A 91 2.86 9.13 9.73
CA GLY A 91 4.06 9.93 9.48
C GLY A 91 5.40 9.20 9.61
N GLN A 92 5.40 7.91 9.97
CA GLN A 92 6.60 7.09 10.08
C GLN A 92 6.49 5.87 9.16
N ILE A 93 7.43 5.74 8.22
CA ILE A 93 7.54 4.54 7.38
C ILE A 93 8.11 3.40 8.21
N ILE A 94 7.31 2.35 8.39
CA ILE A 94 7.78 1.07 8.91
C ILE A 94 8.19 0.23 7.70
N LYS A 95 9.40 -0.35 7.72
CA LYS A 95 9.87 -1.30 6.70
C LYS A 95 10.15 -2.63 7.40
N GLU A 96 9.38 -3.66 7.06
CA GLU A 96 9.43 -4.95 7.76
C GLU A 96 9.34 -6.13 6.79
N ASN A 97 9.92 -7.26 7.22
CA ASN A 97 9.72 -8.55 6.55
C ASN A 97 8.51 -9.23 7.19
N ILE A 98 7.44 -9.34 6.43
CA ILE A 98 6.16 -9.81 6.94
C ILE A 98 5.95 -11.23 6.45
N THR A 99 5.85 -12.17 7.39
CA THR A 99 5.46 -13.55 7.09
C THR A 99 3.95 -13.57 6.87
N PHE A 100 3.53 -14.03 5.70
CA PHE A 100 2.11 -14.02 5.34
C PHE A 100 1.42 -15.27 5.90
N ILE A 101 0.11 -15.14 6.14
CA ILE A 101 -0.78 -16.26 6.39
C ILE A 101 -0.84 -17.09 5.11
N GLU A 102 -0.41 -18.34 5.21
CA GLU A 102 -0.34 -19.28 4.09
C GLU A 102 -1.75 -19.73 3.69
N VAL A 103 -2.03 -19.64 2.38
CA VAL A 103 -3.20 -20.28 1.75
C VAL A 103 -2.75 -21.50 0.97
N LEU A 104 -1.78 -21.31 0.08
CA LEU A 104 -1.15 -22.36 -0.72
C LEU A 104 0.38 -22.42 -0.53
N LYS A 105 1.02 -21.29 -0.20
CA LYS A 105 2.48 -21.21 -0.07
C LYS A 105 2.89 -20.31 1.09
N LYS A 106 3.81 -20.78 1.93
CA LYS A 106 4.58 -19.90 2.83
C LYS A 106 5.42 -18.94 2.00
N CYS A 107 5.39 -17.67 2.39
CA CYS A 107 6.26 -16.64 1.84
C CYS A 107 6.40 -15.45 2.81
N THR A 108 7.42 -14.65 2.58
CA THR A 108 7.68 -13.41 3.31
C THR A 108 7.77 -12.26 2.32
N LEU A 109 7.03 -11.18 2.55
CA LEU A 109 7.15 -9.96 1.74
C LEU A 109 7.85 -8.87 2.57
N GLU A 110 8.91 -8.29 2.02
CA GLU A 110 9.46 -7.05 2.54
C GLU A 110 8.54 -5.90 2.11
N LEU A 111 7.87 -5.29 3.10
CA LEU A 111 6.84 -4.29 2.91
C LEU A 111 7.20 -3.01 3.67
N SER A 112 6.95 -1.86 3.05
CA SER A 112 6.80 -0.62 3.79
C SER A 112 5.37 -0.16 3.83
N ILE A 113 4.88 0.26 4.99
CA ILE A 113 3.53 0.80 5.15
C ILE A 113 3.53 1.97 6.12
N ASN A 114 2.81 3.04 5.77
CA ASN A 114 2.49 4.14 6.67
C ASN A 114 1.25 4.90 6.22
N ILE A 115 0.82 5.82 7.07
CA ILE A 115 -0.20 6.81 6.73
C ILE A 115 0.48 8.16 6.55
N ASN A 116 0.35 8.74 5.35
CA ASN A 116 0.79 10.10 5.07
C ASN A 116 -0.39 11.05 5.34
N TYR A 117 -0.31 11.77 6.45
CA TYR A 117 -1.28 12.81 6.81
C TYR A 117 -0.95 14.12 6.08
N TYR A 118 -1.91 14.64 5.32
CA TYR A 118 -1.82 15.99 4.77
C TYR A 118 -2.66 16.92 5.64
N PRO A 119 -2.05 17.68 6.57
CA PRO A 119 -2.82 18.58 7.42
C PRO A 119 -3.56 19.61 6.54
N HIS A 120 -4.89 19.59 6.61
CA HIS A 120 -5.78 20.58 5.97
C HIS A 120 -5.40 22.04 6.30
N SER A 121 -4.70 22.28 7.41
CA SER A 121 -4.21 23.60 7.82
C SER A 121 -3.13 24.19 6.90
N LYS A 122 -2.37 23.37 6.16
CA LYS A 122 -1.41 23.87 5.15
C LYS A 122 -2.14 24.37 3.90
N ILE A 123 -3.19 23.68 3.47
CA ILE A 123 -4.00 24.07 2.29
C ILE A 123 -4.65 25.44 2.54
N ARG A 124 -5.29 25.63 3.71
CA ARG A 124 -5.88 26.93 4.09
C ARG A 124 -4.87 28.08 4.11
N LYS A 125 -3.62 27.83 4.54
CA LYS A 125 -2.56 28.87 4.54
C LYS A 125 -2.18 29.28 3.11
N TYR A 126 -2.03 28.32 2.20
CA TYR A 126 -1.75 28.61 0.79
C TYR A 126 -2.94 29.30 0.11
N GLU A 127 -4.18 28.83 0.31
CA GLU A 127 -5.37 29.49 -0.25
C GLU A 127 -5.56 30.92 0.27
N MET A 128 -5.31 31.17 1.56
CA MET A 128 -5.33 32.53 2.12
C MET A 128 -4.20 33.42 1.58
N LEU A 129 -3.01 32.88 1.36
CA LEU A 129 -1.87 33.62 0.79
C LEU A 129 -2.12 33.97 -0.68
N PHE A 130 -2.59 33.03 -1.50
CA PHE A 130 -2.93 33.27 -2.90
C PHE A 130 -4.16 34.17 -3.06
N GLY A 131 -5.17 34.04 -2.20
CA GLY A 131 -6.32 34.95 -2.15
C GLY A 131 -5.91 36.39 -1.84
N LYS A 132 -5.01 36.60 -0.87
CA LYS A 132 -4.47 37.94 -0.55
C LYS A 132 -3.60 38.52 -1.67
N MET A 133 -2.85 37.69 -2.40
CA MET A 133 -2.06 38.17 -3.56
C MET A 133 -2.94 38.61 -4.72
N LYS A 134 -4.06 37.91 -5.00
CA LYS A 134 -5.01 38.33 -6.05
C LYS A 134 -5.69 39.67 -5.74
N MET A 135 -6.00 39.96 -4.48
CA MET A 135 -6.61 41.23 -4.11
C MET A 135 -5.64 42.43 -4.17
N LYS A 136 -4.33 42.21 -4.07
CA LYS A 136 -3.32 43.28 -4.20
C LYS A 136 -3.02 43.72 -5.63
N HIS A 137 -3.48 42.96 -6.64
CA HIS A 137 -3.31 43.30 -8.05
C HIS A 137 -4.59 43.84 -8.71
N GLN A 138 -5.64 44.09 -7.93
CA GLN A 138 -6.90 44.67 -8.38
C GLN A 138 -7.23 46.01 -7.70
N SER A 139 -6.29 46.58 -6.94
CA SER A 139 -6.41 47.88 -6.26
C SER A 139 -5.47 48.90 -6.86
#